data_AF-A0A1Q8QU50-F1
#
_entry.id   AF-A0A1Q8QU50-F1
#
_cell.length_a   1.000
_cell.length_b   1.000
_cell.length_c   1.000
_cell.angle_alpha   90.00
_cell.angle_beta   90.00
_cell.angle_gamma   90.00
#
_symmetry.space_group_name_H-M   'P 1'
#
loop_
_entity.id
_entity.type
_entity.pdbx_description
1 polymer ?
#
loop_
_entity_poly.entity_id
_entity_poly.type
_entity_poly.pdbx_seq_one_letter_code
_entity_poly.pdbx_strand_id
1 'polypeptide(L)'
;MLLIACLLSATQAAAQDSCKLYNIDFAQKAPDAPYAITAKGNTIGRVLPPKGEGPKPRQIPVCIEPKYAAIFEKNAFAYVSNGSISILSIWPSSTKLQENASIKGFTSLFDALAYVVQMIPQIVEETIRGFLATILDAVFGTKDGTQANSAQPV
;
A
#
# COMPACT_ATOMS: atom_id res chain seq x y z
N MET A 1 -48.21 -23.25 27.46
CA MET A 1 -47.40 -22.03 27.71
C MET A 1 -45.99 -22.52 28.08
N LEU A 2 -45.11 -22.62 27.09
CA LEU A 2 -44.06 -21.65 26.72
C LEU A 2 -42.73 -22.00 27.41
N LEU A 3 -42.01 -22.97 26.83
CA LEU A 3 -40.66 -23.39 27.24
C LEU A 3 -39.78 -23.57 25.99
N ILE A 4 -39.72 -22.54 25.14
CA ILE A 4 -38.76 -22.45 24.03
C ILE A 4 -38.43 -20.97 23.85
N ALA A 5 -37.28 -20.52 24.37
CA ALA A 5 -36.49 -19.39 23.88
C ALA A 5 -35.51 -18.96 24.98
N CYS A 6 -34.26 -19.42 24.92
CA CYS A 6 -33.08 -18.69 25.43
C CYS A 6 -31.76 -19.43 25.16
N LEU A 7 -31.60 -20.04 23.98
CA LEU A 7 -30.31 -20.61 23.53
C LEU A 7 -29.76 -19.92 22.28
N LEU A 8 -30.11 -18.65 22.09
CA LEU A 8 -29.58 -17.79 21.03
C LEU A 8 -28.89 -16.58 21.67
N SER A 9 -27.77 -16.83 22.35
CA SER A 9 -26.89 -15.75 22.79
C SER A 9 -25.45 -16.16 22.59
N ALA A 10 -24.75 -15.36 21.77
CA ALA A 10 -23.30 -15.35 21.55
C ALA A 10 -22.71 -16.29 20.47
N THR A 11 -23.29 -16.29 19.27
CA THR A 11 -22.49 -16.40 18.04
C THR A 11 -22.47 -15.05 17.33
N GLN A 12 -21.84 -14.06 17.94
CA GLN A 12 -21.61 -12.78 17.27
C GLN A 12 -20.36 -12.12 17.82
N ALA A 13 -19.21 -12.46 17.24
CA ALA A 13 -18.04 -11.59 17.04
C ALA A 13 -16.85 -12.42 16.54
N ALA A 14 -17.03 -13.12 15.42
CA ALA A 14 -15.92 -13.55 14.58
C ALA A 14 -16.27 -13.31 13.12
N ALA A 15 -16.81 -12.11 12.83
CA ALA A 15 -16.55 -11.54 11.53
C ALA A 15 -15.06 -11.20 11.56
N GLN A 16 -14.23 -12.13 11.10
CA GLN A 16 -12.85 -11.81 10.75
C GLN A 16 -12.96 -10.71 9.70
N ASP A 17 -12.78 -9.46 10.15
CA ASP A 17 -12.34 -8.33 9.35
C ASP A 17 -11.15 -8.83 8.54
N SER A 18 -11.38 -9.33 7.32
CA SER A 18 -10.31 -9.66 6.41
C SER A 18 -9.70 -8.32 6.03
N CYS A 19 -8.59 -7.96 6.66
CA CYS A 19 -7.82 -6.78 6.31
C CYS A 19 -6.45 -7.21 5.82
N LYS A 20 -5.88 -6.44 4.91
CA LYS A 20 -4.52 -6.63 4.46
C LYS A 20 -3.58 -5.91 5.39
N LEU A 21 -2.51 -6.60 5.76
CA LEU A 21 -1.48 -6.06 6.63
C LEU A 21 -0.45 -5.28 5.82
N TYR A 22 -0.10 -4.10 6.30
CA TYR A 22 1.02 -3.32 5.78
C TYR A 22 1.79 -2.72 6.95
N ASN A 23 2.93 -2.12 6.64
CA ASN A 23 3.76 -1.44 7.60
C ASN A 23 3.99 0.02 7.19
N ILE A 24 4.09 0.91 8.17
CA ILE A 24 4.50 2.30 7.95
C ILE A 24 5.80 2.52 8.72
N ASP A 25 6.87 2.83 7.99
CA ASP A 25 8.22 3.01 8.52
C ASP A 25 8.54 4.51 8.69
N PHE A 26 8.52 4.98 9.93
CA PHE A 26 8.83 6.36 10.29
C PHE A 26 10.34 6.57 10.44
N ALA A 27 10.86 7.63 9.82
CA ALA A 27 12.30 7.92 9.84
C ALA A 27 12.89 8.09 11.26
N GLN A 28 12.13 8.67 12.18
CA GLN A 28 12.61 8.98 13.54
C GLN A 28 11.90 8.15 14.61
N LYS A 29 10.60 8.41 14.82
CA LYS A 29 9.77 7.76 15.83
C LYS A 29 8.34 7.66 15.29
N ALA A 30 7.70 6.52 15.55
CA ALA A 30 6.28 6.37 15.27
C ALA A 30 5.44 7.21 16.25
N PRO A 31 4.28 7.72 15.82
CA PRO A 31 3.46 8.56 16.66
C PRO A 31 2.76 7.74 17.76
N ASP A 32 2.50 8.38 18.90
CA ASP A 32 2.23 7.68 20.17
C ASP A 32 0.75 7.28 20.39
N ALA A 33 -0.18 7.75 19.56
CA ALA A 33 -1.63 7.62 19.72
C ALA A 33 -2.25 6.55 18.79
N PRO A 34 -3.47 6.06 19.10
CA PRO A 34 -4.23 5.26 18.15
C PRO A 34 -4.69 6.16 17.00
N TYR A 35 -4.08 5.99 15.82
CA TYR A 35 -4.48 6.72 14.62
C TYR A 35 -5.42 5.86 13.76
N ALA A 36 -6.49 6.48 13.29
CA ALA A 36 -7.18 5.97 12.10
C ALA A 36 -6.26 6.13 10.89
N ILE A 37 -6.30 5.17 9.97
CA ILE A 37 -5.62 5.31 8.68
C ILE A 37 -6.63 5.89 7.69
N THR A 38 -6.28 7.01 7.05
CA THR A 38 -7.17 7.73 6.13
C THR A 38 -6.57 7.83 4.74
N ALA A 39 -7.41 7.82 3.71
CA ALA A 39 -7.03 8.18 2.35
C ALA A 39 -8.15 9.00 1.70
N LYS A 40 -7.79 10.14 1.10
CA LYS A 40 -8.75 11.10 0.52
C LYS A 40 -9.89 11.47 1.49
N GLY A 41 -9.56 11.65 2.77
CA GLY A 41 -10.51 11.98 3.85
C GLY A 41 -11.35 10.81 4.39
N ASN A 42 -11.29 9.61 3.79
CA ASN A 42 -12.02 8.45 4.27
C ASN A 42 -11.15 7.59 5.17
N THR A 43 -11.70 7.05 6.25
CA THR A 43 -11.02 5.99 7.03
C THR A 43 -10.98 4.71 6.20
N ILE A 44 -9.78 4.16 6.04
CA ILE A 44 -9.51 2.96 5.24
C ILE A 44 -8.93 1.80 6.06
N GLY A 45 -8.64 2.05 7.34
CA GLY A 45 -7.98 1.09 8.20
C GLY A 45 -7.59 1.67 9.55
N ARG A 46 -6.80 0.90 10.28
CA ARG A 46 -6.39 1.20 11.66
C ARG A 46 -4.95 0.77 11.92
N VAL A 47 -4.30 1.48 12.83
CA VAL A 47 -3.03 1.03 13.42
C VAL A 47 -3.30 -0.20 14.30
N LEU A 48 -2.48 -1.23 14.17
CA LEU A 48 -2.52 -2.39 15.06
C LEU A 48 -1.66 -2.14 16.29
N PRO A 49 -2.09 -2.63 17.48
CA PRO A 49 -1.31 -2.47 18.68
C PRO A 49 0.07 -3.13 18.54
N PRO A 50 1.13 -2.55 19.13
CA PRO A 50 2.45 -3.15 19.12
C PRO A 50 2.41 -4.50 19.84
N LYS A 51 3.13 -5.49 19.30
CA LYS A 51 3.31 -6.79 19.94
C LYS A 51 4.45 -6.70 20.97
N GLY A 52 4.13 -6.30 22.20
CA GLY A 52 5.05 -6.32 23.35
C GLY A 52 5.29 -4.96 24.04
N GLU A 53 5.89 -5.00 25.23
CA GLU A 53 6.17 -3.83 26.10
C GLU A 53 7.53 -3.17 25.82
N GLY A 54 8.02 -3.26 24.58
CA GLY A 54 9.31 -2.70 24.16
C GLY A 54 9.25 -1.22 23.77
N PRO A 55 10.42 -0.59 23.51
CA PRO A 55 10.46 0.75 22.93
C PRO A 55 9.65 0.78 21.64
N LYS A 56 8.85 1.85 21.46
CA LYS A 56 7.92 1.94 20.32
C LYS A 56 8.68 1.83 19.01
N PRO A 57 8.36 0.83 18.17
CA PRO A 57 9.09 0.61 16.93
C PRO A 57 8.87 1.79 15.99
N ARG A 58 9.90 2.14 15.21
CA ARG A 58 9.79 3.08 14.07
C ARG A 58 8.76 2.63 13.04
N GLN A 59 8.57 1.31 12.96
CA GLN A 59 7.62 0.67 12.09
C GLN A 59 6.33 0.38 12.85
N ILE A 60 5.20 0.82 12.31
CA ILE A 60 3.88 0.45 12.84
C ILE A 60 3.15 -0.49 11.88
N PRO A 61 2.58 -1.59 12.38
CA PRO A 61 1.70 -2.43 11.58
C PRO A 61 0.33 -1.76 11.43
N VAL A 62 -0.22 -1.82 10.23
CA VAL A 62 -1.54 -1.30 9.91
C VAL A 62 -2.40 -2.37 9.23
N CYS A 63 -3.68 -2.33 9.55
CA CYS A 63 -4.71 -3.21 9.01
C CYS A 63 -5.60 -2.37 8.09
N ILE A 64 -5.59 -2.68 6.80
CA ILE A 64 -6.24 -1.91 5.74
C ILE A 64 -7.36 -2.74 5.11
N GLU A 65 -8.53 -2.14 4.90
CA GLU A 65 -9.63 -2.86 4.25
C GLU A 65 -9.21 -3.31 2.82
N PRO A 66 -9.56 -4.53 2.38
CA PRO A 66 -9.06 -5.09 1.12
C PRO A 66 -9.40 -4.24 -0.11
N LYS A 67 -10.56 -3.56 -0.09
CA LYS A 67 -11.00 -2.65 -1.16
C LYS A 67 -10.07 -1.44 -1.35
N TYR A 68 -9.28 -1.10 -0.33
CA TYR A 68 -8.31 0.00 -0.35
C TYR A 68 -6.86 -0.46 -0.51
N ALA A 69 -6.60 -1.77 -0.60
CA ALA A 69 -5.24 -2.31 -0.72
C ALA A 69 -4.45 -1.73 -1.90
N ALA A 70 -5.13 -1.38 -3.00
CA ALA A 70 -4.49 -0.82 -4.20
C ALA A 70 -3.84 0.56 -3.97
N ILE A 71 -4.14 1.24 -2.86
CA ILE A 71 -3.51 2.51 -2.47
C ILE A 71 -2.08 2.28 -1.96
N PHE A 72 -1.76 1.08 -1.45
CA PHE A 72 -0.41 0.70 -1.05
C PHE A 72 0.38 0.27 -2.29
N GLU A 73 1.17 1.18 -2.81
CA GLU A 73 1.99 1.03 -4.02
C GLU A 73 3.38 1.62 -3.81
N LYS A 74 4.31 1.39 -4.76
CA LYS A 74 5.74 1.78 -4.64
C LYS A 74 5.95 3.23 -4.16
N ASN A 75 5.11 4.15 -4.63
CA ASN A 75 5.26 5.60 -4.41
C ASN A 75 4.35 6.14 -3.31
N ALA A 76 3.59 5.28 -2.64
CA ALA A 76 2.75 5.68 -1.53
C ALA A 76 3.61 6.02 -0.30
N PHE A 77 3.19 7.04 0.42
CA PHE A 77 3.75 7.43 1.70
C PHE A 77 2.63 7.85 2.65
N ALA A 78 2.96 7.88 3.94
CA ALA A 78 2.04 8.21 5.01
C ALA A 78 2.52 9.46 5.75
N TYR A 79 1.59 10.28 6.23
CA TYR A 79 1.90 11.39 7.11
C TYR A 79 0.85 11.56 8.20
N VAL A 80 1.26 12.03 9.37
CA VAL A 80 0.34 12.36 10.45
C VAL A 80 -0.34 13.70 10.15
N SER A 81 -1.67 13.75 10.28
CA SER A 81 -2.46 14.97 10.14
C SER A 81 -3.74 14.85 10.95
N ASN A 82 -4.05 15.87 11.76
CA ASN A 82 -5.31 16.00 12.48
C ASN A 82 -5.75 14.74 13.26
N GLY A 83 -4.82 14.05 13.92
CA GLY A 83 -5.16 12.85 14.69
C GLY A 83 -5.41 11.59 13.83
N SER A 84 -5.11 11.62 12.54
CA SER A 84 -5.06 10.44 11.66
C SER A 84 -3.70 10.28 10.98
N ILE A 85 -3.45 9.10 10.41
CA ILE A 85 -2.34 8.87 9.49
C ILE A 85 -2.94 8.83 8.08
N SER A 86 -2.62 9.84 7.29
CA SER A 86 -3.08 9.97 5.91
C SER A 86 -2.11 9.29 4.96
N ILE A 87 -2.64 8.44 4.07
CA ILE A 87 -1.91 7.83 2.96
C ILE A 87 -2.08 8.69 1.72
N LEU A 88 -0.97 8.98 1.05
CA LEU A 88 -0.92 9.76 -0.17
C LEU A 88 0.06 9.12 -1.16
N SER A 89 -0.27 9.25 -2.44
CA SER A 89 0.64 8.99 -3.55
C SER A 89 0.51 10.19 -4.49
N ILE A 90 1.61 10.91 -4.72
CA ILE A 90 1.60 12.09 -5.58
C ILE A 90 1.74 11.68 -7.05
N TRP A 91 2.49 10.61 -7.33
CA TRP A 91 2.63 10.01 -8.66
C TRP A 91 2.28 8.52 -8.58
N PRO A 92 1.07 8.14 -9.05
CA PRO A 92 0.60 6.78 -8.97
C PRO A 92 1.56 5.77 -9.60
N SER A 93 1.67 4.58 -9.02
CA SER A 93 2.47 3.48 -9.57
C SER A 93 1.59 2.30 -9.98
N SER A 94 1.89 1.67 -11.11
CA SER A 94 1.31 0.37 -11.43
C SER A 94 1.79 -0.74 -10.47
N THR A 95 2.94 -0.53 -9.81
CA THR A 95 3.55 -1.50 -8.88
C THR A 95 2.87 -1.44 -7.51
N LYS A 96 1.98 -2.40 -7.26
CA LYS A 96 1.31 -2.58 -5.97
C LYS A 96 2.22 -3.30 -4.98
N LEU A 97 2.12 -2.89 -3.72
CA LEU A 97 2.88 -3.51 -2.65
C LEU A 97 2.18 -4.80 -2.19
N GLN A 98 3.00 -5.81 -1.92
CA GLN A 98 2.56 -7.06 -1.32
C GLN A 98 2.19 -6.86 0.15
N GLU A 99 1.45 -7.80 0.71
CA GLU A 99 1.12 -7.79 2.13
C GLU A 99 2.39 -7.82 2.99
N ASN A 100 2.36 -7.11 4.13
CA ASN A 100 3.48 -6.84 5.05
C ASN A 100 4.59 -5.93 4.49
N ALA A 101 4.47 -5.46 3.24
CA ALA A 101 5.38 -4.45 2.72
C ALA A 101 5.26 -3.12 3.50
N SER A 102 6.29 -2.28 3.38
CA SER A 102 6.37 -1.00 4.07
C SER A 102 6.29 0.18 3.12
N ILE A 103 5.59 1.23 3.55
CA ILE A 103 5.68 2.58 2.98
C ILE A 103 6.39 3.51 3.97
N LYS A 104 6.93 4.63 3.47
CA LYS A 104 7.55 5.64 4.35
C LYS A 104 6.51 6.45 5.08
N GLY A 105 6.75 6.68 6.37
CA GLY A 105 5.91 7.46 7.27
C GLY A 105 6.59 8.75 7.74
N PHE A 106 5.81 9.81 7.84
CA PHE A 106 6.25 11.14 8.24
C PHE A 106 5.38 11.70 9.36
N THR A 107 5.98 12.45 10.27
CA THR A 107 5.28 13.10 11.39
C THR A 107 4.47 14.32 10.96
N SER A 108 4.67 14.83 9.75
CA SER A 108 3.92 15.94 9.18
C SER A 108 3.83 15.85 7.66
N LEU A 109 2.88 16.57 7.07
CA LEU A 109 2.80 16.72 5.61
C LEU A 109 4.03 17.44 5.04
N PHE A 110 4.57 18.43 5.76
CA PHE A 110 5.75 19.16 5.30
C PHE A 110 6.98 18.25 5.17
N ASP A 111 7.20 17.36 6.15
CA ASP A 111 8.29 16.38 6.09
C ASP A 111 8.11 15.42 4.90
N ALA A 112 6.87 14.99 4.66
CA ALA A 112 6.54 14.14 3.52
C ALA A 112 6.79 14.84 2.18
N LEU A 113 6.42 16.12 2.06
CA LEU A 113 6.67 16.92 0.86
C LEU A 113 8.17 17.21 0.65
N ALA A 114 8.93 17.44 1.72
CA ALA A 114 10.38 17.59 1.62
C ALA A 114 11.04 16.31 1.10
N TYR A 115 10.63 15.14 1.59
CA TYR A 115 11.09 13.84 1.08
C TYR A 115 10.72 13.64 -0.40
N VAL A 116 9.49 13.97 -0.77
CA VAL A 116 9.02 13.95 -2.16
C VAL A 116 9.93 14.76 -3.07
N VAL A 117 10.24 16.01 -2.69
CA VAL A 117 11.11 16.90 -3.48
C VAL A 117 12.49 16.29 -3.70
N GLN A 118 13.04 15.61 -2.69
CA GLN A 118 14.33 14.91 -2.81
C GLN A 118 14.28 13.71 -3.74
N MET A 119 13.12 13.08 -3.93
CA MET A 119 12.95 11.93 -4.83
C MET A 119 12.66 12.31 -6.28
N ILE A 120 12.25 13.56 -6.57
CA ILE A 120 11.95 14.01 -7.94
C ILE A 120 13.05 13.65 -8.94
N PRO A 121 14.36 13.86 -8.66
CA PRO A 121 15.42 13.50 -9.61
C PRO A 121 15.43 12.01 -9.98
N GLN A 122 15.26 11.12 -8.98
CA GLN A 122 15.23 9.67 -9.20
C GLN A 122 13.99 9.26 -10.01
N ILE A 123 12.84 9.88 -9.76
CA ILE A 123 11.60 9.62 -10.49
C ILE A 123 11.72 10.05 -11.96
N VAL A 124 12.31 11.22 -12.20
CA VAL A 124 12.58 11.72 -13.55
C VAL A 124 13.52 10.75 -14.28
N GLU A 125 14.56 10.27 -13.61
CA GLU A 125 15.47 9.28 -14.19
C GLU A 125 14.76 7.96 -14.52
N GLU A 126 13.99 7.39 -13.59
CA GLU A 126 13.22 6.16 -13.84
C GLU A 126 12.25 6.32 -15.02
N THR A 127 11.58 7.48 -15.11
CA THR A 127 10.63 7.77 -16.20
C THR A 127 11.33 7.90 -17.55
N ILE A 128 12.44 8.64 -17.61
CA ILE A 128 13.24 8.79 -18.83
C ILE A 128 13.80 7.44 -19.25
N ARG A 129 14.33 6.66 -18.31
CA ARG A 129 14.87 5.32 -18.59
C ARG A 129 13.79 4.38 -19.13
N GLY A 130 12.60 4.40 -18.54
CA GLY A 130 11.44 3.63 -19.04
C GLY A 130 11.07 4.03 -20.47
N PHE A 131 10.98 5.33 -20.75
CA PHE A 131 10.67 5.85 -22.08
C PHE A 131 11.74 5.47 -23.12
N LEU A 132 13.03 5.60 -22.76
CA LEU A 132 14.13 5.16 -23.60
C LEU A 132 14.08 3.66 -23.86
N ALA A 133 13.78 2.84 -22.85
CA ALA A 133 13.62 1.40 -23.04
C ALA A 133 12.46 1.08 -24.01
N THR A 134 11.33 1.78 -23.90
CA THR A 134 10.20 1.63 -24.85
C THR A 134 10.59 2.06 -26.27
N ILE A 135 11.34 3.15 -26.45
CA ILE A 135 11.83 3.56 -27.77
C ILE A 135 12.80 2.51 -28.32
N LEU A 136 13.74 2.03 -27.50
CA LEU A 136 14.71 1.03 -27.93
C LEU A 136 14.01 -0.28 -28.32
N ASP A 137 13.00 -0.71 -27.57
CA ASP A 137 12.20 -1.89 -27.92
C ASP A 137 11.34 -1.64 -29.18
N ALA A 138 10.77 -0.45 -29.36
CA ALA A 138 10.02 -0.12 -30.58
C ALA A 138 10.91 0.00 -31.83
N VAL A 139 12.15 0.46 -31.68
CA VAL A 139 13.10 0.69 -32.79
C VAL A 139 13.92 -0.57 -33.11
N PHE A 140 14.28 -1.35 -32.09
CA PHE A 140 15.18 -2.50 -32.23
C PHE A 140 14.54 -3.85 -31.86
N GLY A 141 13.37 -3.85 -31.22
CA GLY A 141 12.61 -5.03 -30.82
C GLY A 141 11.66 -5.53 -31.92
N THR A 142 12.20 -5.85 -33.10
CA THR A 142 11.62 -6.88 -33.96
C THR A 142 12.75 -7.61 -34.67
N LYS A 143 13.04 -8.84 -34.20
CA LYS A 143 13.56 -9.91 -35.05
C LYS A 143 12.80 -11.20 -34.78
N ASP A 144 12.07 -11.58 -35.82
CA ASP A 144 11.68 -12.91 -36.27
C ASP A 144 10.65 -13.72 -35.47
N GLY A 145 9.41 -13.62 -35.97
CA GLY A 145 8.34 -14.60 -35.81
C GLY A 145 7.44 -14.63 -37.03
N THR A 146 7.99 -14.62 -38.26
CA THR A 146 7.20 -14.88 -39.47
C THR A 146 6.99 -16.38 -39.62
N GLN A 147 5.75 -16.77 -39.38
CA GLN A 147 5.12 -18.06 -39.62
C GLN A 147 5.29 -18.52 -41.09
N ALA A 148 5.69 -19.77 -41.32
CA ALA A 148 5.45 -20.46 -42.60
C ALA A 148 4.63 -21.73 -42.32
N ASN A 149 3.41 -21.72 -42.84
CA ASN A 149 2.40 -22.74 -42.67
C ASN A 149 2.55 -23.85 -43.73
N SER A 150 2.01 -25.03 -43.39
CA SER A 150 1.51 -26.11 -44.26
C SER A 150 2.47 -26.94 -45.14
N ALA A 151 2.60 -28.23 -44.78
CA ALA A 151 2.42 -29.37 -45.71
C ALA A 151 2.13 -30.69 -44.94
N GLN A 152 0.85 -31.04 -44.78
CA GLN A 152 0.36 -32.42 -45.01
C GLN A 152 -0.09 -32.48 -46.49
N PRO A 153 -0.16 -33.63 -47.20
CA PRO A 153 -0.50 -35.01 -46.77
C PRO A 153 0.47 -36.07 -47.39
N VAL A 154 0.37 -37.41 -47.26
CA VAL A 154 -0.69 -38.42 -47.05
C VAL A 154 -0.12 -39.53 -46.17
#